data_AF-A0A5C6N5G7-F1
#
_entry.id   AF-A0A5C6N5G7-F1
#
_cell.length_a   1.000
_cell.length_b   1.000
_cell.length_c   1.000
_cell.angle_alpha   90.00
_cell.angle_beta   90.00
_cell.angle_gamma   90.00
#
_symmetry.space_group_name_H-M   'P 1'
#
loop_
_entity.id
_entity.type
_entity.pdbx_description
1 polymer ?
#
loop_
_entity_poly.entity_id
_entity_poly.type
_entity_poly.pdbx_seq_one_letter_code
_entity_poly.pdbx_strand_id
1 'polypeptide(L)' 'MDFSYSLSSCHLQKFSDDFAAVLLITDGDEMEYRGLIQDFVDWSLRNNLQINANKTKELVVDLRRRNNPPPPACHQ' A
#
# COMPACT_ATOMS: atom_id res chain seq x y z
N MET A 1 5.23 -21.81 -1.57
CA MET A 1 4.69 -20.86 -2.56
C MET A 1 4.64 -19.51 -1.87
N ASP A 2 5.48 -18.56 -2.28
CA ASP A 2 5.36 -17.19 -1.82
C ASP A 2 4.31 -16.47 -2.66
N PHE A 3 3.38 -15.81 -1.99
CA PHE A 3 2.38 -14.98 -2.65
C PHE A 3 3.06 -13.67 -3.01
N SER A 4 3.36 -13.49 -4.29
CA SER A 4 3.80 -12.23 -4.87
C SER A 4 2.78 -11.84 -5.94
N TYR A 5 2.15 -10.68 -5.76
CA TYR A 5 1.11 -10.19 -6.65
C TYR A 5 1.47 -8.76 -7.05
N SER A 6 1.69 -8.53 -8.35
CA SER A 6 2.11 -7.25 -8.89
C SER A 6 1.18 -6.88 -10.04
N LEU A 7 0.44 -5.79 -9.87
CA LEU A 7 -0.32 -5.11 -10.93
C LEU A 7 0.41 -3.82 -11.34
N SER A 8 -0.19 -3.08 -12.27
CA SER A 8 0.28 -1.78 -12.73
C SER A 8 0.51 -0.78 -11.59
N SER A 9 -0.43 -0.71 -10.63
CA SER A 9 -0.36 0.27 -9.52
C SER A 9 -0.26 -0.37 -8.14
N CYS A 10 -0.41 -1.70 -8.04
CA CYS A 10 -0.41 -2.42 -6.79
C CYS A 10 0.72 -3.44 -6.68
N HIS A 11 1.23 -3.61 -5.47
CA HIS A 11 2.21 -4.64 -5.16
C HIS A 11 1.95 -5.24 -3.78
N LEU A 12 1.98 -6.58 -3.69
CA LEU A 12 1.97 -7.30 -2.42
C LEU A 12 3.30 -8.02 -2.22
N GLN A 13 3.97 -7.69 -1.12
CA GLN A 13 5.18 -8.34 -0.67
C GLN A 13 4.92 -9.10 0.63
N LYS A 14 5.27 -10.39 0.65
CA LYS A 14 5.27 -11.23 1.85
C LYS A 14 6.71 -11.49 2.28
N PHE A 15 6.95 -11.50 3.59
CA PHE A 15 8.21 -11.95 4.17
C PHE A 15 7.95 -12.67 5.50
N SER A 16 8.29 -13.96 5.60
CA SER A 16 7.95 -14.80 6.77
C SER A 16 6.43 -14.76 7.05
N ASP A 17 6.04 -14.21 8.19
CA ASP A 17 4.69 -14.02 8.72
C ASP A 17 4.13 -12.61 8.47
N ASP A 18 4.98 -11.69 8.00
CA ASP A 18 4.60 -10.32 7.68
C ASP A 18 4.23 -10.17 6.20
N PHE A 19 3.32 -9.23 5.93
CA PHE A 19 2.98 -8.80 4.58
C PHE A 19 2.81 -7.29 4.51
N ALA A 20 3.08 -6.72 3.34
CA ALA A 20 2.84 -5.33 3.03
C ALA A 20 2.21 -5.21 1.65
N ALA A 21 1.06 -4.54 1.59
CA ALA A 21 0.39 -4.16 0.36
C ALA A 21 0.64 -2.68 0.09
N VAL A 22 1.03 -2.35 -1.13
CA VAL A 22 1.30 -0.98 -1.57
C VAL A 22 0.46 -0.71 -2.80
N LEU A 23 -0.27 0.41 -2.80
CA LEU A 23 -1.01 0.93 -3.96
C LEU A 23 -0.52 2.35 -4.25
N LEU A 24 -0.27 2.64 -5.53
CA LEU A 24 -0.18 3.99 -6.03
C LEU A 24 -1.57 4.52 -6.35
N ILE A 25 -2.13 5.34 -5.44
CA ILE A 25 -3.45 5.94 -5.63
C ILE A 25 -3.36 7.03 -6.70
N THR A 26 -4.09 6.83 -7.81
CA THR A 26 -4.26 7.82 -8.88
C THR A 26 -5.74 8.14 -9.00
N ASP A 27 -6.10 9.43 -8.97
CA ASP A 27 -7.49 9.90 -9.05
C ASP A 27 -8.48 9.31 -8.02
N GLY A 28 -7.94 8.75 -6.92
CA GLY A 28 -8.73 8.09 -5.88
C GLY A 28 -9.25 6.70 -6.27
N ASP A 29 -8.75 6.11 -7.35
CA ASP A 29 -9.10 4.73 -7.72
C ASP A 29 -8.30 3.72 -6.86
N GLU A 30 -9.05 2.91 -6.11
CA GLU A 30 -8.52 1.85 -5.25
C GLU A 30 -9.01 0.46 -5.70
N MET A 31 -9.62 0.33 -6.88
CA MET A 31 -10.18 -0.94 -7.34
C MET A 31 -9.12 -2.04 -7.45
N GLU A 32 -7.94 -1.74 -7.98
CA GLU A 32 -6.84 -2.71 -8.07
C GLU A 32 -6.39 -3.18 -6.68
N TYR A 33 -6.37 -2.29 -5.69
CA TYR A 33 -6.00 -2.64 -4.31
C TYR A 33 -7.05 -3.52 -3.66
N ARG A 34 -8.33 -3.20 -3.82
CA ARG A 34 -9.43 -4.02 -3.29
C ARG A 34 -9.41 -5.44 -3.87
N GLY A 35 -9.14 -5.57 -5.16
CA GLY A 35 -8.97 -6.87 -5.82
C GLY A 35 -7.79 -7.65 -5.26
N LEU A 36 -6.62 -7.02 -5.16
CA LEU A 36 -5.42 -7.63 -4.59
C LEU A 36 -5.63 -8.09 -3.14
N ILE A 37 -6.27 -7.28 -2.30
CA ILE A 37 -6.58 -7.65 -0.91
C ILE A 37 -7.54 -8.83 -0.86
N GLN A 38 -8.56 -8.87 -1.73
CA GLN A 38 -9.48 -10.00 -1.80
C GLN A 38 -8.75 -11.30 -2.19
N ASP A 39 -7.91 -11.25 -3.23
CA ASP A 39 -7.12 -12.41 -3.67
C ASP A 39 -6.17 -12.91 -2.56
N PHE A 40 -5.59 -11.98 -1.80
CA PHE A 40 -4.72 -12.31 -0.66
C PHE A 40 -5.48 -12.95 0.50
N VAL A 41 -6.67 -12.45 0.84
CA VAL A 41 -7.54 -13.04 1.87
C VAL A 41 -7.95 -14.46 1.47
N ASP A 42 -8.37 -14.64 0.21
CA ASP A 42 -8.75 -15.94 -0.33
C ASP A 42 -7.58 -16.93 -0.31
N TRP A 43 -6.39 -16.47 -0.71
CA TRP A 43 -5.18 -17.29 -0.63
C TRP A 43 -4.86 -17.66 0.82
N SER A 44 -4.92 -16.71 1.75
CA SER A 44 -4.65 -16.96 3.17
C SER A 44 -5.57 -18.03 3.73
N LEU A 45 -6.88 -17.94 3.44
CA LEU A 45 -7.87 -18.93 3.83
C LEU A 45 -7.55 -20.33 3.28
N ARG A 46 -7.20 -20.42 1.98
CA ARG A 46 -6.81 -21.69 1.34
C ARG A 46 -5.53 -22.30 1.91
N ASN A 47 -4.66 -21.49 2.52
CA ASN A 47 -3.41 -21.94 3.13
C ASN A 47 -3.52 -22.13 4.65
N ASN A 48 -4.72 -22.09 5.22
CA ASN A 48 -4.96 -22.17 6.67
C ASN A 48 -4.27 -21.06 7.46
N LEU A 49 -4.06 -19.90 6.82
CA LEU A 49 -3.53 -18.70 7.46
C LEU A 49 -4.69 -17.79 7.86
N GLN A 50 -4.60 -17.22 9.05
CA GLN A 50 -5.56 -16.24 9.54
C GLN A 50 -4.90 -14.86 9.56
N ILE A 51 -5.46 -13.92 8.79
CA ILE A 51 -5.02 -12.53 8.81
C ILE A 51 -5.49 -11.88 10.12
N ASN A 52 -4.57 -11.28 10.85
CA ASN A 52 -4.90 -10.49 12.03
C ASN A 52 -5.18 -9.04 11.64
N ALA A 53 -6.45 -8.73 11.39
CA ALA A 53 -6.89 -7.38 11.02
C ALA A 53 -6.55 -6.33 12.10
N ASN A 54 -6.53 -6.71 13.39
CA ASN A 54 -6.19 -5.77 14.48
C ASN A 54 -4.73 -5.31 14.41
N LYS A 55 -3.83 -6.19 13.94
CA LYS A 55 -2.42 -5.87 13.69
C LYS A 55 -2.20 -5.16 12.36
N THR A 56 -3.07 -5.37 11.38
CA THR A 56 -2.95 -4.77 10.05
C THR A 56 -3.18 -3.26 10.16
N LYS A 57 -2.24 -2.47 9.62
CA LYS A 57 -2.32 -1.01 9.59
C LYS A 57 -2.37 -0.55 8.15
N GLU A 58 -3.29 0.36 7.87
CA GLU A 58 -3.35 1.09 6.61
C GLU A 58 -2.64 2.44 6.77
N LEU A 59 -1.76 2.76 5.82
CA LEU A 59 -0.97 3.99 5.81
C LEU A 59 -1.11 4.65 4.44
N VAL A 60 -1.55 5.92 4.44
CA VAL A 60 -1.60 6.75 3.23
C VAL A 60 -0.45 7.76 3.30
N VAL A 61 0.44 7.72 2.31
CA VAL A 61 1.60 8.62 2.24
C VAL A 61 1.41 9.61 1.11
N ASP A 62 1.39 10.90 1.45
CA ASP A 62 1.34 11.99 0.46
C ASP A 62 2.75 12.36 0.01
N LEU A 63 3.10 12.05 -1.23
CA LEU A 63 4.41 12.35 -1.82
C LEU A 63 4.48 13.73 -2.50
N ARG A 64 3.41 14.54 -2.44
CA ARG A 64 3.40 15.87 -3.07
C ARG A 64 4.43 16.78 -2.40
N ARG A 65 5.34 17.36 -3.20
CA ARG A 65 6.25 18.42 -2.73
C ARG A 65 5.42 19.66 -2.37
N ARG A 66 5.49 20.09 -1.12
CA ARG A 66 4.98 21.41 -0.70
C ARG A 66 5.93 22.47 -1.28
N ASN A 67 5.52 23.16 -2.35
CA ASN A 67 6.22 24.35 -2.84
C ASN A 67 5.98 25.51 -1.86
N ASN A 68 6.67 25.49 -0.72
CA ASN A 68 6.79 26.69 0.09
C ASN A 68 7.85 27.55 -0.61
N PRO A 69 7.51 28.69 -1.21
CA PRO A 69 8.53 29.62 -1.66
C PRO A 69 9.40 30.01 -0.44
N PRO A 70 10.73 30.09 -0.58
CA PRO A 70 11.55 30.63 0.49
C PRO A 70 11.03 32.02 0.88
N PRO A 71 11.09 32.41 2.17
CA PRO A 71 10.75 33.77 2.58
C PRO A 71 11.53 34.76 1.69
N PRO A 72 10.92 35.88 1.26
CA PRO A 72 11.63 36.87 0.47
C PRO A 72 12.90 37.24 1.22
N ALA A 73 14.05 37.06 0.57
CA ALA A 73 15.32 37.52 1.13
C ALA A 73 15.21 39.04 1.27
N CYS A 74 15.17 39.54 2.51
CA CYS A 74 15.38 40.95 2.75
C CYS A 74 16.78 41.29 2.26
N HIS A 75 16.86 41.99 1.13
CA HIS A 75 18.06 42.71 0.75
C HIS A 75 18.28 43.82 1.78
N GLN A 76 19.26 43.62 2.67
CA GLN A 76 19.90 44.68 3.45
C GLN A 76 21.37 44.71 3.09
#